data_AF-B7RKM7-F1
#
_entry.id   AF-B7RKM7-F1
#
_cell.length_a   1.000
_cell.length_b   1.000
_cell.length_c   1.000
_cell.angle_alpha   90.00
_cell.angle_beta   90.00
_cell.angle_gamma   90.00
#
_symmetry.space_group_name_H-M   'P 1'
#
loop_
_entity.id
_entity.type
_entity.pdbx_description
1 polymer ?
#
loop_
_entity_poly.entity_id
_entity_poly.type
_entity_poly.pdbx_seq_one_letter_code
_entity_poly.pdbx_strand_id
1 'polypeptide(L)'
;MTYLDLAAPAYKGKVCIRSSSNEYNQTLLAAMVTHYGEEKATAWAQGVVDNMARAPQGGDTDQLRGLVSGECEIAVSNTYYFARALRTDVDGVSAEIDKIGWIFPDQEDTGAHMNLSGAGVAANAPNRDHAVKFLEYLSSDSAQVYFSTGNDEFPAVKGVELAESVAKLGEFKADEVNLSEVAENIPTAQKIFDAVGWE
;
A
#
# COMPACT_ATOMS: atom_id res chain seq x y z
N MET A 1 -10.29 -10.76 7.14
CA MET A 1 -10.05 -10.92 5.70
C MET A 1 -8.59 -10.68 5.44
N THR A 2 -8.01 -11.48 4.55
CA THR A 2 -6.59 -11.49 4.20
C THR A 2 -6.37 -10.96 2.79
N TYR A 3 -5.12 -10.67 2.40
CA TYR A 3 -4.83 -10.47 0.98
C TYR A 3 -5.13 -11.74 0.18
N LEU A 4 -4.85 -12.93 0.73
CA LEU A 4 -5.12 -14.22 0.08
C LEU A 4 -6.59 -14.40 -0.29
N ASP A 5 -7.50 -13.85 0.50
CA ASP A 5 -8.93 -13.91 0.23
C ASP A 5 -9.29 -13.24 -1.11
N LEU A 6 -8.54 -12.24 -1.59
CA LEU A 6 -8.82 -11.56 -2.87
C LEU A 6 -8.76 -12.49 -4.09
N ALA A 7 -8.09 -13.64 -3.98
CA ALA A 7 -8.05 -14.66 -5.03
C ALA A 7 -9.25 -15.64 -4.98
N ALA A 8 -10.15 -15.50 -3.99
CA ALA A 8 -11.29 -16.41 -3.84
C ALA A 8 -12.32 -16.19 -4.96
N PRO A 9 -12.91 -17.25 -5.57
CA PRO A 9 -13.87 -17.12 -6.65
C PRO A 9 -15.14 -16.31 -6.31
N ALA A 10 -15.44 -16.13 -5.02
CA ALA A 10 -16.54 -15.29 -4.55
C ALA A 10 -16.37 -13.80 -4.92
N TYR A 11 -15.15 -13.36 -5.24
CA TYR A 11 -14.84 -11.99 -5.62
C TYR A 11 -14.71 -11.77 -7.13
N LYS A 12 -15.18 -12.72 -7.94
CA LYS A 12 -15.12 -12.60 -9.40
C LYS A 12 -15.82 -11.33 -9.90
N GLY A 13 -15.09 -10.50 -10.62
CA GLY A 13 -15.58 -9.24 -11.19
C GLY A 13 -15.81 -8.14 -10.14
N LYS A 14 -15.17 -8.22 -8.97
CA LYS A 14 -15.39 -7.29 -7.85
C LYS A 14 -14.19 -6.46 -7.48
N VAL A 15 -12.99 -6.79 -7.97
CA VAL A 15 -11.74 -6.17 -7.52
C VAL A 15 -11.29 -5.07 -8.47
N CYS A 16 -11.03 -3.87 -7.94
CA CYS A 16 -10.23 -2.83 -8.60
C CYS A 16 -8.85 -2.78 -7.96
N ILE A 17 -7.83 -2.93 -8.78
CA ILE A 17 -6.45 -2.70 -8.36
C ILE A 17 -5.67 -2.16 -9.56
N ARG A 18 -4.72 -1.27 -9.29
CA ARG A 18 -3.96 -0.59 -10.33
C ARG A 18 -2.94 -1.51 -11.00
N SER A 19 -2.23 -0.96 -11.99
CA SER A 19 -1.28 -1.72 -12.80
C SER A 19 -0.16 -2.36 -11.99
N SER A 20 0.30 -3.53 -12.45
CA SER A 20 1.46 -4.24 -11.90
C SER A 20 2.79 -3.48 -12.06
N SER A 21 2.84 -2.52 -13.00
CA SER A 21 3.99 -1.64 -13.20
C SER A 21 4.24 -0.70 -12.02
N ASN A 22 3.25 -0.49 -11.15
CA ASN A 22 3.39 0.34 -9.97
C ASN A 22 4.12 -0.41 -8.83
N GLU A 23 5.04 0.31 -8.20
CA GLU A 23 5.90 -0.17 -7.14
C GLU A 23 5.14 -0.67 -5.89
N TYR A 24 3.92 -0.18 -5.63
CA TYR A 24 3.12 -0.65 -4.48
C TYR A 24 2.64 -2.09 -4.69
N ASN A 25 2.19 -2.42 -5.91
CA ASN A 25 1.83 -3.79 -6.24
C ASN A 25 3.05 -4.71 -6.29
N GLN A 26 4.18 -4.21 -6.80
CA GLN A 26 5.44 -4.98 -6.81
C GLN A 26 5.90 -5.35 -5.41
N THR A 27 5.85 -4.42 -4.47
CA THR A 27 6.24 -4.67 -3.08
C THR A 27 5.23 -5.55 -2.35
N LEU A 28 3.93 -5.38 -2.59
CA LEU A 28 2.90 -6.27 -2.05
C LEU A 28 3.11 -7.72 -2.53
N LEU A 29 3.24 -7.96 -3.83
CA LEU A 29 3.44 -9.31 -4.36
C LEU A 29 4.82 -9.88 -3.96
N ALA A 30 5.86 -9.06 -3.87
CA ALA A 30 7.16 -9.51 -3.38
C ALA A 30 7.10 -9.90 -1.88
N ALA A 31 6.29 -9.21 -1.07
CA ALA A 31 6.04 -9.63 0.31
C ALA A 31 5.28 -10.96 0.35
N MET A 32 4.31 -11.17 -0.54
CA MET A 32 3.64 -12.47 -0.68
C MET A 32 4.62 -13.59 -1.07
N VAL A 33 5.57 -13.32 -1.97
CA VAL A 33 6.65 -14.29 -2.30
C VAL A 33 7.52 -14.57 -1.08
N THR A 34 7.86 -13.54 -0.29
CA THR A 34 8.69 -13.66 0.90
C THR A 34 8.02 -14.53 1.98
N HIS A 35 6.73 -14.33 2.22
CA HIS A 35 5.98 -15.09 3.23
C HIS A 35 5.55 -16.49 2.77
N TYR A 36 5.15 -16.63 1.51
CA TYR A 36 4.40 -17.80 1.03
C TYR A 36 5.09 -18.57 -0.08
N GLY A 37 6.20 -18.06 -0.62
CA GLY A 37 6.90 -18.63 -1.77
C GLY A 37 6.25 -18.29 -3.11
N GLU A 38 7.03 -18.48 -4.17
CA GLU A 38 6.66 -18.11 -5.55
C GLU A 38 5.39 -18.81 -6.06
N GLU A 39 5.22 -20.10 -5.77
CA GLU A 39 4.07 -20.88 -6.24
C GLU A 39 2.75 -20.32 -5.69
N LYS A 40 2.68 -20.09 -4.38
CA LYS A 40 1.47 -19.57 -3.72
C LYS A 40 1.22 -18.11 -4.10
N ALA A 41 2.26 -17.30 -4.24
CA ALA A 41 2.16 -15.93 -4.72
C ALA A 41 1.64 -15.86 -6.17
N THR A 42 2.08 -16.78 -7.03
CA THR A 42 1.60 -16.89 -8.43
C THR A 42 0.13 -17.27 -8.48
N ALA A 43 -0.28 -18.28 -7.72
CA ALA A 43 -1.68 -18.69 -7.64
C ALA A 43 -2.58 -17.55 -7.13
N TRP A 44 -2.10 -16.79 -6.14
CA TRP A 44 -2.79 -15.60 -5.66
C TRP A 44 -2.92 -14.52 -6.74
N ALA A 45 -1.82 -14.17 -7.41
CA ALA A 45 -1.82 -13.13 -8.45
C ALA A 45 -2.77 -13.49 -9.61
N GLN A 46 -2.77 -14.76 -10.04
CA GLN A 46 -3.72 -15.24 -11.04
C GLN A 46 -5.17 -15.10 -10.56
N GLY A 47 -5.47 -15.51 -9.32
CA GLY A 47 -6.81 -15.39 -8.77
C GLY A 47 -7.29 -13.94 -8.65
N VAL A 48 -6.38 -12.99 -8.35
CA VAL A 48 -6.71 -11.57 -8.35
C VAL A 48 -7.03 -11.08 -9.77
N VAL A 49 -6.23 -11.43 -10.78
CA VAL A 49 -6.51 -11.12 -12.20
C VAL A 49 -7.88 -11.66 -12.62
N ASP A 50 -8.18 -12.91 -12.29
CA ASP A 50 -9.47 -13.55 -12.60
C ASP A 50 -10.66 -12.86 -11.91
N ASN A 51 -10.39 -12.13 -10.83
CA ASN A 51 -11.38 -11.42 -10.02
C ASN A 51 -11.50 -9.93 -10.32
N MET A 52 -10.67 -9.38 -11.20
CA MET A 52 -10.72 -7.96 -11.55
C MET A 52 -12.06 -7.59 -12.20
N ALA A 53 -12.66 -6.49 -11.76
CA ALA A 53 -13.88 -5.94 -12.34
C ALA A 53 -13.63 -5.24 -13.68
N ARG A 54 -12.38 -4.80 -13.90
CA ARG A 54 -11.90 -4.08 -15.08
C ARG A 54 -10.40 -4.32 -15.26
N ALA A 55 -9.86 -4.00 -16.43
CA ALA A 55 -8.42 -3.95 -16.61
C ALA A 55 -7.77 -2.91 -15.65
N PRO A 56 -6.54 -3.15 -15.16
CA PRO A 56 -5.85 -2.20 -14.30
C PRO A 56 -5.70 -0.82 -14.97
N GLN A 57 -6.11 0.23 -14.28
CA GLN A 57 -6.00 1.60 -14.80
C GLN A 57 -5.95 2.64 -13.68
N GLY A 58 -5.37 3.81 -13.98
CA GLY A 58 -5.29 4.94 -13.05
C GLY A 58 -4.39 4.69 -11.84
N GLY A 59 -4.51 5.56 -10.84
CA GLY A 59 -3.84 5.45 -9.55
C GLY A 59 -4.76 4.92 -8.45
N ASP A 60 -4.24 4.86 -7.23
CA ASP A 60 -4.97 4.47 -6.02
C ASP A 60 -6.27 5.25 -5.80
N THR A 61 -6.26 6.58 -5.96
CA THR A 61 -7.47 7.40 -5.89
C THR A 61 -8.52 6.97 -6.91
N ASP A 62 -8.11 6.51 -8.10
CA ASP A 62 -9.04 6.01 -9.12
C ASP A 62 -9.63 4.64 -8.76
N GLN A 63 -9.00 3.88 -7.87
CA GLN A 63 -9.60 2.65 -7.33
C GLN A 63 -10.67 3.00 -6.30
N LEU A 64 -10.43 4.04 -5.47
CA LEU A 64 -11.45 4.58 -4.56
C LEU A 64 -12.65 5.16 -5.33
N ARG A 65 -12.42 5.85 -6.45
CA ARG A 65 -13.49 6.30 -7.36
C ARG A 65 -14.27 5.11 -7.93
N GLY A 66 -13.60 4.00 -8.23
CA GLY A 66 -14.24 2.75 -8.66
C GLY A 66 -15.22 2.19 -7.62
N LEU A 67 -14.90 2.32 -6.33
CA LEU A 67 -15.84 1.97 -5.25
C LEU A 67 -17.05 2.90 -5.22
N VAL A 68 -16.81 4.22 -5.29
CA VAL A 68 -17.89 5.23 -5.24
C VAL A 68 -18.87 5.08 -6.41
N SER A 69 -18.34 4.84 -7.61
CA SER A 69 -19.13 4.68 -8.83
C SER A 69 -19.84 3.33 -8.92
N GLY A 70 -19.45 2.35 -8.10
CA GLY A 70 -19.93 0.97 -8.15
C GLY A 70 -19.33 0.14 -9.29
N GLU A 71 -18.22 0.58 -9.88
CA GLU A 71 -17.46 -0.18 -10.88
C GLU A 71 -16.84 -1.45 -10.28
N CYS A 72 -16.53 -1.42 -8.99
CA CYS A 72 -16.04 -2.56 -8.21
C CYS A 72 -16.51 -2.48 -6.76
N GLU A 73 -16.47 -3.60 -6.05
CA GLU A 73 -16.87 -3.70 -4.64
C GLU A 73 -15.66 -3.67 -3.70
N ILE A 74 -14.47 -4.01 -4.19
CA ILE A 74 -13.23 -4.09 -3.40
C ILE A 74 -12.12 -3.35 -4.12
N ALA A 75 -11.39 -2.50 -3.41
CA ALA A 75 -10.19 -1.86 -3.91
C ALA A 75 -9.00 -2.09 -2.98
N VAL A 76 -7.80 -2.20 -3.55
CA VAL A 76 -6.54 -2.16 -2.80
C VAL A 76 -5.88 -0.82 -3.04
N SER A 77 -5.57 -0.11 -1.97
CA SER A 77 -4.96 1.20 -2.02
C SER A 77 -4.15 1.48 -0.75
N ASN A 78 -3.09 2.27 -0.87
CA ASN A 78 -2.39 2.83 0.27
C ASN A 78 -3.32 3.72 1.10
N THR A 79 -3.18 3.62 2.42
CA THR A 79 -4.03 4.29 3.42
C THR A 79 -4.12 5.81 3.23
N TYR A 80 -3.00 6.45 2.89
CA TYR A 80 -2.92 7.91 2.81
C TYR A 80 -3.82 8.52 1.74
N TYR A 81 -4.19 7.78 0.69
CA TYR A 81 -5.16 8.29 -0.31
C TYR A 81 -6.56 8.42 0.27
N PHE A 82 -6.98 7.43 1.06
CA PHE A 82 -8.28 7.46 1.75
C PHE A 82 -8.27 8.45 2.91
N ALA A 83 -7.20 8.48 3.72
CA ALA A 83 -7.03 9.46 4.80
C ALA A 83 -7.04 10.91 4.26
N ARG A 84 -6.40 11.17 3.12
CA ARG A 84 -6.47 12.47 2.45
C ARG A 84 -7.89 12.84 2.04
N ALA A 85 -8.67 11.88 1.54
CA ALA A 85 -10.07 12.11 1.17
C ALA A 85 -10.98 12.35 2.39
N LEU A 86 -10.63 11.82 3.58
CA LEU A 86 -11.29 12.15 4.86
C LEU A 86 -10.96 13.57 5.34
N ARG A 87 -9.79 14.10 4.96
CA ARG A 87 -9.28 15.40 5.42
C ARG A 87 -9.57 16.55 4.46
N THR A 88 -9.60 16.27 3.16
CA THR A 88 -9.65 17.25 2.07
C THR A 88 -10.65 16.79 1.01
N ASP A 89 -11.14 17.75 0.21
CA ASP A 89 -12.04 17.45 -0.90
C ASP A 89 -11.27 16.84 -2.08
N VAL A 90 -11.48 15.55 -2.31
CA VAL A 90 -10.93 14.79 -3.42
C VAL A 90 -12.07 14.50 -4.40
N ASP A 91 -11.97 15.11 -5.58
CA ASP A 91 -12.98 14.99 -6.63
C ASP A 91 -13.30 13.52 -6.97
N GLY A 92 -14.59 13.19 -7.00
CA GLY A 92 -15.11 11.85 -7.22
C GLY A 92 -14.97 10.86 -6.05
N VAL A 93 -14.46 11.30 -4.88
CA VAL A 93 -14.34 10.44 -3.69
C VAL A 93 -15.04 11.06 -2.48
N SER A 94 -14.64 12.27 -2.07
CA SER A 94 -15.00 12.82 -0.76
C SER A 94 -16.50 13.04 -0.54
N ALA A 95 -17.25 13.39 -1.59
CA ALA A 95 -18.70 13.61 -1.49
C ALA A 95 -19.51 12.35 -1.11
N GLU A 96 -18.95 11.17 -1.34
CA GLU A 96 -19.61 9.89 -1.08
C GLU A 96 -18.71 8.94 -0.27
N ILE A 97 -17.76 9.50 0.49
CA ILE A 97 -16.75 8.74 1.22
C ILE A 97 -17.34 7.75 2.23
N ASP A 98 -18.52 8.04 2.78
CA ASP A 98 -19.26 7.18 3.71
C ASP A 98 -19.72 5.86 3.07
N LYS A 99 -19.67 5.73 1.74
CA LYS A 99 -19.91 4.47 1.03
C LYS A 99 -18.74 3.49 1.14
N ILE A 100 -17.55 3.97 1.46
CA ILE A 100 -16.33 3.18 1.50
C ILE A 100 -16.11 2.68 2.93
N GLY A 101 -16.22 1.37 3.11
CA GLY A 101 -15.65 0.69 4.27
C GLY A 101 -14.17 0.37 4.03
N TRP A 102 -13.38 0.30 5.09
CA TRP A 102 -12.00 -0.16 5.02
C TRP A 102 -11.72 -1.22 6.09
N ILE A 103 -10.71 -2.03 5.83
CA ILE A 103 -10.12 -2.94 6.80
C ILE A 103 -8.60 -2.85 6.68
N PHE A 104 -7.90 -3.15 7.76
CA PHE A 104 -6.53 -3.63 7.66
C PHE A 104 -6.57 -5.15 7.48
N PRO A 105 -5.99 -5.72 6.40
CA PRO A 105 -6.00 -7.16 6.18
C PRO A 105 -5.01 -7.89 7.10
N ASP A 106 -5.06 -9.22 7.12
CA ASP A 106 -4.07 -10.10 7.77
C ASP A 106 -3.90 -9.92 9.29
N GLN A 107 -4.90 -9.38 9.99
CA GLN A 107 -4.77 -9.07 11.43
C GLN A 107 -4.58 -10.29 12.33
N GLU A 108 -5.02 -11.47 11.89
CA GLU A 108 -4.82 -12.76 12.57
C GLU A 108 -3.65 -13.58 11.98
N ASP A 109 -2.92 -13.02 11.01
CA ASP A 109 -1.80 -13.69 10.31
C ASP A 109 -0.53 -12.83 10.38
N THR A 110 0.10 -12.46 9.25
CA THR A 110 1.34 -11.67 9.20
C THR A 110 1.17 -10.22 9.65
N GLY A 111 -0.03 -9.65 9.50
CA GLY A 111 -0.31 -8.22 9.62
C GLY A 111 -0.42 -7.54 8.25
N ALA A 112 -0.99 -6.34 8.21
CA ALA A 112 -1.18 -5.59 6.97
C ALA A 112 0.17 -5.18 6.38
N HIS A 113 0.34 -5.37 5.06
CA HIS A 113 1.59 -5.03 4.38
C HIS A 113 1.88 -3.54 4.55
N MET A 114 3.09 -3.25 5.05
CA MET A 114 3.62 -1.91 5.22
C MET A 114 4.78 -1.69 4.27
N ASN A 115 4.85 -0.49 3.73
CA ASN A 115 6.00 -0.02 2.96
C ASN A 115 6.49 1.30 3.55
N LEU A 116 7.61 1.83 3.07
CA LEU A 116 8.23 3.03 3.61
C LEU A 116 8.63 4.04 2.54
N SER A 117 8.59 5.31 2.94
CA SER A 117 9.33 6.38 2.30
C SER A 117 10.71 6.44 2.95
N GLY A 118 11.75 6.07 2.19
CA GLY A 118 13.13 5.95 2.67
C GLY A 118 14.07 6.99 2.07
N ALA A 119 15.23 7.18 2.72
CA ALA A 119 16.29 8.04 2.21
C ALA A 119 17.68 7.48 2.56
N GLY A 120 18.68 7.87 1.76
CA GLY A 120 20.08 7.47 1.96
C GLY A 120 21.04 8.57 1.52
N VAL A 121 22.26 8.53 2.05
CA VAL A 121 23.32 9.46 1.63
C VAL A 121 23.95 8.93 0.35
N ALA A 122 23.89 9.71 -0.72
CA ALA A 122 24.51 9.35 -1.99
C ALA A 122 26.03 9.14 -1.84
N ALA A 123 26.58 8.16 -2.57
CA ALA A 123 27.98 7.73 -2.43
C ALA A 123 29.01 8.87 -2.57
N ASN A 124 28.72 9.86 -3.42
CA ASN A 124 29.59 11.01 -3.70
C ASN A 124 28.98 12.34 -3.20
N ALA A 125 28.19 12.32 -2.12
CA ALA A 125 27.55 13.52 -1.59
C ALA A 125 28.61 14.59 -1.21
N PRO A 126 28.58 15.79 -1.82
CA PRO A 126 29.60 16.82 -1.58
C PRO A 126 29.51 17.42 -0.17
N ASN A 127 28.39 17.20 0.53
CA ASN A 127 28.13 17.67 1.89
C ASN A 127 27.67 16.49 2.77
N ARG A 128 28.47 15.43 2.84
CA ARG A 128 28.10 14.18 3.53
C ARG A 128 27.61 14.42 4.95
N ASP A 129 28.32 15.23 5.74
CA ASP A 129 27.95 15.48 7.15
C ASP A 129 26.60 16.19 7.29
N HIS A 130 26.28 17.12 6.38
CA HIS A 130 24.97 17.77 6.36
C HIS A 130 23.86 16.82 5.90
N ALA A 131 24.15 15.92 4.96
CA ALA A 131 23.20 14.90 4.54
C ALA A 131 22.87 13.94 5.69
N VAL A 132 23.86 13.52 6.49
CA VAL A 132 23.63 12.72 7.69
C VAL A 132 22.75 13.47 8.70
N LYS A 133 23.09 14.73 9.01
CA LYS A 133 22.25 15.56 9.91
C LYS A 133 20.82 15.74 9.42
N PHE A 134 20.62 15.79 8.10
CA PHE A 134 19.30 15.88 7.51
C PHE A 134 18.50 14.59 7.74
N LEU A 135 19.11 13.42 7.59
CA LEU A 135 18.46 12.14 7.90
C LEU A 135 18.15 12.01 9.40
N GLU A 136 19.07 12.41 10.27
CA GLU A 136 18.85 12.47 11.73
C GLU A 136 17.67 13.38 12.07
N TYR A 137 17.59 14.56 11.44
CA TYR A 137 16.46 15.47 11.59
C TYR A 137 15.14 14.84 11.13
N LEU A 138 15.10 14.19 9.96
CA LEU A 138 13.89 13.51 9.47
C LEU A 138 13.41 12.41 10.43
N SER A 139 14.32 11.77 11.18
CA SER A 139 13.99 10.79 12.22
C SER A 139 13.71 11.39 13.60
N SER A 140 13.64 12.71 13.75
CA SER A 140 13.26 13.36 15.01
C SER A 140 11.74 13.40 15.19
N ASP A 141 11.27 13.42 16.43
CA ASP A 141 9.85 13.55 16.77
C ASP A 141 9.20 14.74 16.05
N SER A 142 9.86 15.91 16.09
CA SER A 142 9.33 17.13 15.47
C SER A 142 9.16 17.03 13.95
N ALA A 143 10.12 16.40 13.26
CA ALA A 143 10.02 16.21 11.82
C ALA A 143 8.97 15.16 11.50
N GLN A 144 8.89 14.07 12.27
CA GLN A 144 7.91 13.02 12.06
C GLN A 144 6.48 13.49 12.27
N VAL A 145 6.19 14.35 13.26
CA VAL A 145 4.88 15.00 13.41
C VAL A 145 4.53 15.76 12.13
N TYR A 146 5.43 16.63 11.68
CA TYR A 146 5.18 17.48 10.50
C TYR A 146 5.04 16.67 9.20
N PHE A 147 5.96 15.74 8.96
CA PHE A 147 6.07 15.02 7.70
C PHE A 147 4.95 14.00 7.52
N SER A 148 4.64 13.21 8.56
CA SER A 148 3.55 12.23 8.52
C SER A 148 2.19 12.94 8.40
N THR A 149 1.98 14.06 9.10
CA THR A 149 0.75 14.86 8.99
C THR A 149 0.58 15.52 7.63
N GLY A 150 1.68 15.98 7.03
CA GLY A 150 1.65 16.62 5.72
C GLY A 150 1.17 15.70 4.60
N ASN A 151 1.46 14.40 4.69
CA ASN A 151 1.17 13.42 3.64
C ASN A 151 0.16 12.33 4.03
N ASP A 152 -0.44 12.40 5.22
CA ASP A 152 -1.37 11.39 5.76
C ASP A 152 -0.74 9.99 5.90
N GLU A 153 0.56 9.92 6.23
CA GLU A 153 1.31 8.68 6.47
C GLU A 153 1.39 8.35 7.97
N PHE A 154 1.85 7.14 8.29
CA PHE A 154 2.21 6.76 9.66
C PHE A 154 3.66 7.18 9.96
N PRO A 155 3.94 7.80 11.13
CA PRO A 155 5.30 8.14 11.51
C PRO A 155 6.12 6.88 11.81
N ALA A 156 7.40 6.90 11.45
CA ALA A 156 8.34 5.81 11.73
C ALA A 156 8.81 5.81 13.20
N VAL A 157 8.76 6.97 13.86
CA VAL A 157 9.16 7.11 15.27
C VAL A 157 7.99 6.73 16.18
N LYS A 158 8.21 5.75 17.05
CA LYS A 158 7.20 5.28 18.00
C LYS A 158 6.80 6.40 18.98
N GLY A 159 5.50 6.53 19.21
CA GLY A 159 4.95 7.51 20.17
C GLY A 159 4.71 8.90 19.60
N VAL A 160 5.10 9.16 18.35
CA VAL A 160 4.69 10.37 17.63
C VAL A 160 3.18 10.32 17.35
N GLU A 161 2.49 11.43 17.61
CA GLU A 161 1.05 11.56 17.38
C GLU A 161 0.71 11.39 15.90
N LEU A 162 -0.38 10.69 15.63
CA LEU A 162 -0.93 10.54 14.28
C LEU A 162 -1.72 11.78 13.88
N ALA A 163 -1.72 12.09 12.58
CA ALA A 163 -2.67 13.05 12.03
C ALA A 163 -4.11 12.58 12.27
N GLU A 164 -5.05 13.51 12.47
CA GLU A 164 -6.45 13.18 12.76
C GLU A 164 -7.07 12.26 11.69
N SER A 165 -6.74 12.49 10.41
CA SER A 165 -7.16 11.69 9.27
C SER A 165 -6.66 10.24 9.32
N VAL A 166 -5.42 10.05 9.77
CA VAL A 166 -4.78 8.74 9.92
C VAL A 166 -5.29 8.03 11.17
N ALA A 167 -5.45 8.77 12.28
CA ALA A 167 -6.01 8.25 13.53
C ALA A 167 -7.44 7.70 13.36
N LYS A 168 -8.25 8.29 12.47
CA LYS A 168 -9.59 7.79 12.11
C LYS A 168 -9.58 6.40 11.51
N LEU A 169 -8.47 5.95 10.91
CA LEU A 169 -8.40 4.62 10.32
C LEU A 169 -8.35 3.51 11.37
N GLY A 170 -7.95 3.84 12.61
CA GLY A 170 -7.85 2.91 13.72
C GLY A 170 -6.47 2.26 13.86
N GLU A 171 -6.37 1.36 14.84
CA GLU A 171 -5.15 0.60 15.11
C GLU A 171 -5.13 -0.70 14.30
N PHE A 172 -3.92 -1.18 14.00
CA PHE A 172 -3.72 -2.43 13.27
C PHE A 172 -2.38 -3.07 13.59
N LYS A 173 -2.30 -4.38 13.34
CA LYS A 173 -1.06 -5.13 13.26
C LYS A 173 -0.43 -4.89 11.89
N ALA A 174 0.73 -4.26 11.88
CA ALA A 174 1.59 -4.15 10.70
C ALA A 174 2.36 -5.46 10.46
N ASP A 175 2.60 -5.78 9.20
CA ASP A 175 3.55 -6.81 8.80
C ASP A 175 4.98 -6.42 9.23
N GLU A 176 5.68 -7.32 9.91
CA GLU A 176 7.06 -7.12 10.38
C GLU A 176 8.10 -7.70 9.40
N VAL A 177 7.69 -8.07 8.18
CA VAL A 177 8.58 -8.57 7.14
C VAL A 177 9.77 -7.64 6.90
N ASN A 178 10.94 -8.25 6.70
CA ASN A 178 12.14 -7.49 6.37
C ASN A 178 12.02 -6.94 4.94
N LEU A 179 11.85 -5.62 4.81
CA LEU A 179 11.70 -4.97 3.51
C LEU A 179 12.94 -5.10 2.60
N SER A 180 14.11 -5.45 3.14
CA SER A 180 15.28 -5.78 2.31
C SER A 180 15.09 -7.13 1.61
N GLU A 181 14.51 -8.12 2.28
CA GLU A 181 14.18 -9.42 1.70
C GLU A 181 13.02 -9.29 0.69
N VAL A 182 12.04 -8.42 0.99
CA VAL A 182 10.99 -8.06 0.02
C VAL A 182 11.62 -7.45 -1.24
N ALA A 183 12.59 -6.55 -1.09
CA ALA A 183 13.25 -5.92 -2.23
C ALA A 183 13.99 -6.93 -3.13
N GLU A 184 14.60 -7.96 -2.54
CA GLU A 184 15.24 -9.06 -3.29
C GLU A 184 14.24 -9.86 -4.14
N ASN A 185 12.96 -9.90 -3.74
CA ASN A 185 11.89 -10.61 -4.42
C ASN A 185 11.11 -9.77 -5.47
N ILE A 186 11.40 -8.47 -5.62
CA ILE A 186 10.75 -7.62 -6.65
C ILE A 186 10.90 -8.19 -8.07
N PRO A 187 12.11 -8.65 -8.52
CA PRO A 187 12.24 -9.24 -9.85
C PRO A 187 11.39 -10.51 -10.03
N THR A 188 11.16 -11.28 -8.97
CA THR A 188 10.27 -12.45 -8.99
C THR A 188 8.82 -12.00 -9.11
N ALA A 189 8.39 -11.01 -8.32
CA ALA A 189 7.04 -10.45 -8.41
C ALA A 189 6.72 -9.92 -9.82
N GLN A 190 7.65 -9.20 -10.45
CA GLN A 190 7.49 -8.71 -11.82
C GLN A 190 7.28 -9.86 -12.83
N LYS A 191 8.08 -10.93 -12.73
CA LYS A 191 7.92 -12.12 -13.58
C LYS A 191 6.56 -12.78 -13.37
N ILE A 192 6.08 -12.84 -12.13
CA ILE A 192 4.76 -13.40 -11.82
C ILE A 192 3.68 -12.53 -12.48
N PHE A 193 3.72 -11.21 -12.31
CA PHE A 193 2.76 -10.30 -12.93
C PHE A 193 2.69 -10.46 -14.45
N ASP A 194 3.85 -10.51 -15.12
CA ASP A 194 3.95 -10.74 -16.56
C ASP A 194 3.34 -12.10 -16.94
N ALA A 195 3.60 -13.14 -16.17
CA ALA A 195 3.13 -14.50 -16.45
C ALA A 195 1.62 -14.66 -16.30
N VAL A 196 0.99 -13.97 -15.35
CA VAL A 196 -0.46 -14.02 -15.12
C VAL A 196 -1.23 -12.96 -15.91
N GLY A 197 -0.54 -12.12 -16.68
CA GLY A 197 -1.15 -11.08 -17.52
C GLY A 197 -1.75 -9.93 -16.72
N TRP A 198 -1.17 -9.60 -15.57
CA TRP A 198 -1.55 -8.39 -14.83
C TRP A 198 -0.85 -7.18 -15.47
N GLU A 199 -1.59 -6.39 -16.24
CA GLU A 199 -1.09 -5.19 -16.95
C GLU A 199 -0.80 -4.00 -16.03
#